data_AF-A0AB39YCV6-F1
#
_entry.id   AF-A0AB39YCV6-F1
#
_cell.length_a   1.000
_cell.length_b   1.000
_cell.length_c   1.000
_cell.angle_alpha   90.00
_cell.angle_beta   90.00
_cell.angle_gamma   90.00
#
_symmetry.space_group_name_H-M   'P 1'
#
loop_
_entity.id
_entity.type
_entity.pdbx_description
1 polymer ?
#
loop_
_entity_poly.entity_id
_entity_poly.type
_entity_poly.pdbx_seq_one_letter_code
_entity_poly.pdbx_strand_id
1 'polypeptide(L)'
;MTAPRAGKAQSWEDFKRTVRGRRMETIAGVEVPVPTDPPLLFEEMAANLSEESEEADFAEVVDLLFGQGVFAQWKANGMGAVDLMTALTWGVAQSHGRDMSFSEAYEVVTSDDPGKALAPPANRAARRQRSAASGGPSKPTSRASTGSARKTSR
;
A
#
# COMPACT_ATOMS: atom_id res chain seq x y z
N MET A 1 -30.98 -23.55 29.05
CA MET A 1 -29.88 -23.48 28.05
C MET A 1 -30.48 -22.99 26.75
N THR A 2 -30.20 -21.73 26.40
CA THR A 2 -30.81 -21.03 25.26
C THR A 2 -30.04 -21.37 23.99
N ALA A 3 -30.73 -21.90 22.98
CA ALA A 3 -30.13 -22.20 21.68
C ALA A 3 -29.51 -20.94 21.04
N PRO A 4 -28.37 -21.03 20.35
CA PRO A 4 -27.86 -19.90 19.57
C PRO A 4 -28.86 -19.59 18.47
N ARG A 5 -29.36 -18.34 18.43
CA ARG A 5 -30.18 -17.85 17.31
C ARG A 5 -29.34 -17.97 16.05
N ALA A 6 -29.76 -18.81 15.12
CA ALA A 6 -29.30 -18.74 13.74
C ALA A 6 -29.73 -17.36 13.20
N GLY A 7 -28.85 -16.37 13.31
CA GLY A 7 -29.03 -15.08 12.64
C GLY A 7 -29.23 -15.37 11.15
N LYS A 8 -30.23 -14.73 10.52
CA LYS A 8 -30.44 -14.81 9.07
C LYS A 8 -29.07 -14.64 8.39
N ALA A 9 -28.72 -15.54 7.47
CA ALA A 9 -27.47 -15.42 6.72
C ALA A 9 -27.44 -14.03 6.08
N GLN A 10 -26.50 -13.18 6.52
CA GLN A 10 -26.30 -11.86 5.93
C GLN A 10 -25.89 -12.06 4.48
N SER A 11 -26.49 -11.31 3.55
CA SER A 11 -26.05 -11.37 2.15
C SER A 11 -24.63 -10.81 2.04
N TRP A 12 -23.85 -11.32 1.08
CA TRP A 12 -22.49 -10.84 0.83
C TRP A 12 -22.44 -9.33 0.57
N GLU A 13 -23.43 -8.78 -0.11
CA GLU A 13 -23.52 -7.34 -0.39
C GLU A 13 -23.91 -6.52 0.84
N ASP A 14 -24.76 -7.06 1.74
CA ASP A 14 -25.03 -6.40 3.02
C ASP A 14 -23.79 -6.42 3.92
N PHE A 15 -23.07 -7.55 3.96
CA PHE A 15 -21.80 -7.68 4.70
C PHE A 15 -20.76 -6.68 4.21
N LYS A 16 -20.52 -6.62 2.89
CA LYS A 16 -19.60 -5.64 2.29
C LYS A 16 -19.99 -4.20 2.62
N ARG A 17 -21.28 -3.87 2.57
CA ARG A 17 -21.77 -2.52 2.89
C ARG A 17 -21.54 -2.15 4.36
N THR A 18 -21.67 -3.11 5.27
CA THR A 18 -21.44 -2.92 6.70
C THR A 18 -19.95 -2.83 7.04
N VAL A 19 -19.11 -3.69 6.47
CA VAL A 19 -17.67 -3.76 6.79
C VAL A 19 -16.88 -2.66 6.08
N ARG A 20 -17.21 -2.37 4.82
CA ARG A 20 -16.58 -1.31 4.03
C ARG A 20 -17.35 -0.01 4.10
N GLY A 21 -17.90 0.33 5.28
CA GLY A 21 -18.62 1.58 5.52
C GLY A 21 -17.87 2.73 4.85
N ARG A 22 -18.47 3.29 3.79
CA ARG A 22 -17.78 4.11 2.80
C ARG A 22 -17.48 5.47 3.43
N ARG A 23 -16.31 5.60 4.05
CA ARG A 23 -15.75 6.93 4.30
C ARG A 23 -15.72 7.62 2.94
N MET A 24 -16.43 8.73 2.81
CA MET A 24 -16.43 9.54 1.58
C MET A 24 -15.43 10.69 1.78
N GLU A 25 -14.84 11.15 0.69
CA GLU A 25 -13.94 12.30 0.66
C GLU A 25 -14.29 13.17 -0.55
N THR A 26 -14.10 14.48 -0.45
CA THR A 26 -14.35 15.38 -1.58
C THR A 26 -13.04 15.76 -2.23
N ILE A 27 -12.84 15.34 -3.49
CA ILE A 27 -11.64 15.64 -4.27
C ILE A 27 -12.06 16.43 -5.51
N ALA A 28 -11.48 17.61 -5.71
CA ALA A 28 -11.83 18.55 -6.78
C ALA A 28 -13.35 18.75 -6.97
N GLY A 29 -14.07 18.91 -5.85
CA GLY A 29 -15.52 19.12 -5.86
C GLY A 29 -16.38 17.88 -6.15
N VAL A 30 -15.77 16.70 -6.28
CA VAL A 30 -16.47 15.42 -6.48
C VAL A 30 -16.38 14.58 -5.21
N GLU A 31 -17.53 14.10 -4.73
CA GLU A 31 -17.59 13.20 -3.58
C GLU A 31 -17.25 11.77 -4.04
N VAL A 32 -16.17 11.20 -3.50
CA VAL A 32 -15.65 9.88 -3.87
C VAL A 32 -15.53 8.97 -2.65
N PRO A 33 -15.74 7.65 -2.80
CA PRO A 33 -15.47 6.70 -1.74
C PRO A 33 -13.96 6.60 -1.49
N VAL A 34 -13.56 6.61 -0.23
CA VAL A 34 -12.18 6.33 0.19
C VAL A 34 -11.91 4.84 -0.05
N PRO A 35 -10.88 4.49 -0.84
CA PRO A 35 -10.50 3.09 -1.04
C PRO A 35 -10.11 2.44 0.28
N THR A 36 -10.69 1.27 0.58
CA THR A 36 -10.41 0.50 1.81
C THR A 36 -9.59 -0.76 1.56
N ASP A 37 -9.60 -1.25 0.32
CA ASP A 37 -8.82 -2.38 -0.14
C ASP A 37 -8.41 -2.09 -1.60
N PRO A 38 -7.18 -2.44 -2.03
CA PRO A 38 -6.77 -2.30 -3.41
C PRO A 38 -7.53 -3.31 -4.28
N PRO A 39 -8.12 -2.88 -5.41
CA PRO A 39 -8.68 -3.80 -6.39
C PRO A 39 -7.64 -4.79 -6.92
N LEU A 40 -8.06 -6.02 -7.22
CA LEU A 40 -7.20 -6.96 -7.93
C LEU A 40 -6.82 -6.35 -9.29
N LEU A 41 -5.53 -6.40 -9.64
CA LEU A 41 -4.92 -5.78 -10.84
C LEU A 41 -4.61 -4.28 -10.77
N PHE A 42 -5.02 -3.57 -9.71
CA PHE A 42 -4.75 -2.13 -9.60
C PHE A 42 -3.26 -1.80 -9.72
N GLU A 43 -2.39 -2.55 -9.02
CA GLU A 43 -0.95 -2.30 -9.01
C GLU A 43 -0.31 -2.50 -10.41
N GLU A 44 -0.81 -3.47 -11.18
CA GLU A 44 -0.33 -3.74 -12.54
C GLU A 44 -0.75 -2.64 -13.50
N MET A 45 -2.00 -2.20 -13.42
CA MET A 45 -2.51 -1.10 -14.26
C MET A 45 -1.84 0.23 -13.93
N ALA A 46 -1.69 0.55 -12.63
CA ALA A 46 -1.01 1.76 -12.19
C ALA A 46 0.47 1.78 -12.57
N ALA A 47 1.16 0.62 -12.55
CA ALA A 47 2.55 0.52 -12.99
C ALA A 47 2.74 0.72 -14.49
N ASN A 48 1.69 0.51 -15.29
CA ASN A 48 1.70 0.74 -16.73
C ASN A 48 1.35 2.19 -17.11
N LEU A 49 0.91 3.01 -16.16
CA LEU A 49 0.69 4.43 -16.41
C LEU A 49 2.03 5.17 -16.56
N SER A 50 2.15 5.94 -17.64
CA SER A 50 3.30 6.78 -17.97
C SER A 50 2.84 8.12 -18.54
N GLU A 51 3.78 9.05 -18.77
CA GLU A 51 3.47 10.32 -19.45
C GLU A 51 2.93 10.13 -20.87
N GLU A 52 3.18 8.97 -21.49
CA GLU A 52 2.70 8.60 -22.82
C GLU A 52 1.36 7.85 -22.78
N SER A 53 0.82 7.56 -21.60
CA SER A 53 -0.45 6.84 -21.46
C SER A 53 -1.63 7.65 -21.98
N GLU A 54 -2.62 6.94 -22.52
CA GLU A 54 -3.81 7.58 -23.05
C GLU A 54 -4.75 7.98 -21.92
N GLU A 55 -5.59 8.98 -22.19
CA GLU A 55 -6.62 9.43 -21.24
C GLU A 55 -7.52 8.29 -20.75
N ALA A 56 -7.78 7.30 -21.62
CA ALA A 56 -8.58 6.12 -21.28
C ALA A 56 -7.93 5.26 -20.20
N ASP A 57 -6.59 5.15 -20.18
CA ASP A 57 -5.87 4.36 -19.18
C ASP A 57 -6.01 4.99 -17.79
N PHE A 58 -5.91 6.32 -17.71
CA PHE A 58 -6.14 7.06 -16.46
C PHE A 58 -7.58 6.92 -15.97
N ALA A 59 -8.55 6.96 -16.88
CA ALA A 59 -9.96 6.78 -16.55
C ALA A 59 -10.22 5.40 -15.95
N GLU A 60 -9.63 4.33 -16.51
CA GLU A 60 -9.82 2.97 -16.01
C GLU A 60 -9.27 2.79 -14.59
N VAL A 61 -8.08 3.34 -14.33
CA VAL A 61 -7.44 3.29 -13.01
C VAL A 61 -8.23 4.08 -11.95
N VAL A 62 -8.73 5.27 -12.32
CA VAL A 62 -9.57 6.07 -11.43
C VAL A 62 -10.90 5.39 -11.17
N ASP A 63 -11.54 4.82 -12.18
CA ASP A 63 -12.80 4.12 -12.04
C ASP A 63 -12.68 2.89 -11.12
N LEU A 64 -11.52 2.22 -11.14
CA LEU A 64 -11.24 1.07 -10.29
C LEU A 64 -11.11 1.47 -8.81
N LEU A 65 -10.53 2.63 -8.50
CA LEU A 65 -10.33 3.11 -7.12
C LEU A 65 -11.53 3.90 -6.57
N PHE A 66 -12.01 4.87 -7.34
CA PHE A 66 -12.96 5.89 -6.88
C PHE A 66 -14.36 5.67 -7.46
N GLY A 67 -14.51 4.77 -8.43
CA GLY A 67 -15.79 4.42 -9.05
C GLY A 67 -16.00 5.11 -10.40
N GLN A 68 -16.97 4.57 -11.14
CA GLN A 68 -17.22 4.93 -12.54
C GLN A 68 -17.51 6.42 -12.75
N GLY A 69 -16.84 7.01 -13.74
CA GLY A 69 -17.09 8.37 -14.21
C GLY A 69 -16.54 9.47 -13.30
N VAL A 70 -15.79 9.11 -12.26
CA VAL A 70 -15.10 10.09 -11.41
C VAL A 70 -14.06 10.86 -12.20
N PHE A 71 -13.32 10.17 -13.07
CA PHE A 71 -12.28 10.79 -13.90
C PHE A 71 -12.84 11.91 -14.79
N ALA A 72 -13.96 11.66 -15.46
CA ALA A 72 -14.62 12.65 -16.31
C ALA A 72 -15.12 13.86 -15.50
N GLN A 73 -15.62 13.64 -14.28
CA GLN A 73 -16.07 14.72 -13.39
C GLN A 73 -14.90 15.57 -12.90
N TRP A 74 -13.79 14.94 -12.51
CA TRP A 74 -12.57 15.66 -12.14
C TRP A 74 -12.01 16.49 -13.28
N LYS A 75 -11.98 15.93 -14.50
CA LYS A 75 -11.58 16.68 -15.70
C LYS A 75 -12.51 17.87 -15.95
N ALA A 76 -13.83 17.68 -15.82
CA ALA A 76 -14.81 18.76 -15.97
C ALA A 76 -14.65 19.87 -14.92
N ASN A 77 -14.18 19.53 -13.71
CA ASN A 77 -13.86 20.48 -12.64
C ASN A 77 -12.45 21.09 -12.75
N GLY A 78 -11.71 20.80 -13.83
CA GLY A 78 -10.40 21.38 -14.09
C GLY A 78 -9.24 20.73 -13.34
N MET A 79 -9.38 19.48 -12.91
CA MET A 79 -8.29 18.74 -12.29
C MET A 79 -7.13 18.55 -13.27
N GLY A 80 -5.93 18.98 -12.87
CA GLY A 80 -4.71 18.81 -13.66
C GLY A 80 -4.01 17.46 -13.41
N ALA A 81 -2.96 17.18 -14.18
CA ALA A 81 -2.19 15.93 -14.06
C ALA A 81 -1.56 15.73 -12.67
N VAL A 82 -1.00 16.79 -12.07
CA VAL A 82 -0.40 16.71 -10.73
C VAL A 82 -1.44 16.40 -9.66
N ASP A 83 -2.62 17.03 -9.74
CA ASP A 83 -3.72 16.81 -8.81
C ASP A 83 -4.28 15.39 -8.94
N LEU A 84 -4.40 14.90 -10.18
CA LEU A 84 -4.81 13.52 -10.47
C LEU A 84 -3.83 12.51 -9.85
N MET A 85 -2.52 12.69 -10.11
CA MET A 85 -1.48 11.82 -9.56
C MET A 85 -1.45 11.88 -8.03
N THR A 86 -1.71 13.05 -7.45
CA THR A 86 -1.83 13.23 -6.00
C THR A 86 -3.02 12.45 -5.44
N ALA A 87 -4.19 12.56 -6.08
CA ALA A 87 -5.39 11.83 -5.68
C ALA A 87 -5.19 10.31 -5.78
N LEU A 88 -4.57 9.84 -6.87
CA LEU A 88 -4.22 8.42 -7.04
C LEU A 88 -3.25 7.94 -5.96
N THR A 89 -2.15 8.66 -5.73
CA THR A 89 -1.16 8.34 -4.69
C THR A 89 -1.80 8.22 -3.31
N TRP A 90 -2.64 9.20 -2.97
CA TRP A 90 -3.41 9.19 -1.73
C TRP A 90 -4.38 8.01 -1.65
N GLY A 91 -5.17 7.76 -2.71
CA GLY A 91 -6.14 6.66 -2.75
C GLY A 91 -5.47 5.29 -2.58
N VAL A 92 -4.31 5.10 -3.19
CA VAL A 92 -3.48 3.90 -3.02
C VAL A 92 -3.02 3.75 -1.58
N ALA A 93 -2.50 4.82 -0.97
CA ALA A 93 -2.07 4.77 0.42
C ALA A 93 -3.22 4.37 1.36
N GLN A 94 -4.41 4.96 1.17
CA GLN A 94 -5.61 4.61 1.93
C GLN A 94 -6.03 3.15 1.71
N SER A 95 -5.97 2.66 0.47
CA SER A 95 -6.29 1.26 0.15
C SER A 95 -5.38 0.25 0.89
N HIS A 96 -4.14 0.63 1.18
CA HIS A 96 -3.17 -0.18 1.94
C HIS A 96 -3.25 0.05 3.46
N GLY A 97 -4.24 0.81 3.94
CA GLY A 97 -4.38 1.16 5.37
C GLY A 97 -3.28 2.08 5.88
N ARG A 98 -2.60 2.82 4.99
CA ARG A 98 -1.65 3.87 5.37
C ARG A 98 -2.38 5.19 5.45
N ASP A 99 -2.35 5.79 6.63
CA ASP A 99 -2.83 7.17 6.77
C ASP A 99 -1.83 8.10 6.09
N MET A 100 -2.28 8.76 5.03
CA MET A 100 -1.52 9.71 4.24
C MET A 100 -2.42 10.90 3.96
N SER A 101 -1.88 12.09 4.18
CA SER A 101 -2.53 13.36 3.84
C SER A 101 -2.35 13.69 2.35
N PHE A 102 -3.21 14.56 1.80
CA PHE A 102 -3.04 15.07 0.43
C PHE A 102 -1.73 15.86 0.26
N SER A 103 -1.26 16.58 1.28
CA SER A 103 0.03 17.27 1.24
C SER A 103 1.20 16.29 1.10
N GLU A 104 1.20 15.19 1.85
CA GLU A 104 2.23 14.16 1.73
C GLU A 104 2.17 13.46 0.37
N ALA A 105 0.96 13.20 -0.15
CA ALA A 105 0.78 12.66 -1.49
C ALA A 105 1.31 13.62 -2.57
N TYR A 106 1.04 14.92 -2.43
CA TYR A 106 1.52 15.95 -3.35
C TYR A 106 3.04 16.07 -3.32
N GLU A 107 3.65 16.05 -2.12
CA GLU A 107 5.10 16.02 -1.96
C GLU A 107 5.72 14.79 -2.63
N VAL A 108 5.11 13.63 -2.48
CA VAL A 108 5.55 12.38 -3.13
C VAL A 108 5.53 12.51 -4.65
N VAL A 109 4.48 13.09 -5.23
CA VAL A 109 4.33 13.28 -6.68
C VAL A 109 5.27 14.34 -7.24
N THR A 110 5.50 15.42 -6.49
CA THR A 110 6.32 16.56 -6.95
C THR A 110 7.79 16.45 -6.57
N SER A 111 8.18 15.47 -5.75
CA SER A 111 9.58 15.22 -5.43
C SER A 111 10.35 14.70 -6.64
N ASP A 112 11.59 15.16 -6.82
CA ASP A 112 12.55 14.69 -7.84
C ASP A 112 13.01 13.22 -7.64
N ASP A 113 12.31 12.45 -6.80
CA ASP A 113 12.58 11.05 -6.52
C ASP A 113 11.56 10.18 -7.28
N PRO A 114 11.85 9.80 -8.55
CA PRO A 114 10.88 9.18 -9.47
C PRO A 114 10.36 7.82 -8.99
N GLY A 115 10.94 7.27 -7.91
CA GLY A 115 10.57 5.99 -7.34
C GLY A 115 9.46 6.03 -6.27
N LYS A 116 8.73 7.14 -6.08
CA LYS A 116 7.74 7.24 -4.99
C LYS A 116 6.30 7.53 -5.42
N ALA A 117 6.08 8.18 -6.56
CA ALA A 117 4.75 8.63 -6.98
C ALA A 117 3.76 7.49 -7.26
N LEU A 118 4.24 6.33 -7.73
CA LEU A 118 3.41 5.14 -7.99
C LEU A 118 4.12 3.81 -7.69
N ALA A 119 5.30 3.85 -7.05
CA ALA A 119 6.05 2.63 -6.86
C ALA A 119 5.34 1.70 -5.87
N PRO A 120 5.16 0.40 -6.22
CA PRO A 120 4.64 -0.58 -5.29
C PRO A 120 5.50 -0.60 -4.02
N PRO A 121 4.96 -0.95 -2.85
CA PRO A 121 5.79 -1.18 -1.67
C PRO A 121 6.85 -2.21 -2.05
N ALA A 122 8.10 -1.74 -2.19
CA ALA A 122 9.21 -2.53 -2.69
C ALA A 122 9.18 -3.91 -2.05
N ASN A 123 9.02 -4.94 -2.89
CA ASN A 123 8.95 -6.35 -2.55
C ASN A 123 9.62 -6.63 -1.20
N ARG A 124 8.84 -7.03 -0.18
CA ARG A 124 9.34 -7.40 1.15
C ARG A 124 10.47 -8.46 1.04
N ALA A 125 10.46 -9.25 -0.04
CA ALA A 125 11.51 -10.18 -0.43
C ALA A 125 12.85 -9.51 -0.84
N ALA A 126 12.82 -8.43 -1.62
CA ALA A 126 14.02 -7.69 -2.02
C ALA A 126 14.70 -7.01 -0.80
N ARG A 127 13.91 -6.58 0.19
CA ARG A 127 14.43 -6.01 1.44
C ARG A 127 15.14 -7.03 2.33
N ARG A 128 14.76 -8.32 2.27
CA ARG A 128 15.47 -9.41 2.95
C ARG A 128 16.78 -9.80 2.27
N GLN A 129 16.91 -9.59 0.96
CA GLN A 129 18.16 -9.92 0.26
C GLN A 129 19.27 -8.88 0.47
N ARG A 130 18.93 -7.61 0.74
CA ARG A 130 19.93 -6.58 1.05
C ARG A 130 20.56 -6.68 2.45
N SER A 131 19.99 -7.48 3.36
CA SER A 131 20.54 -7.70 4.71
C SER A 131 21.42 -8.95 4.83
N ALA A 132 21.68 -9.68 3.74
CA ALA A 132 22.45 -10.93 3.76
C ALA A 132 23.93 -10.79 3.33
N ALA A 133 24.44 -9.58 3.09
CA ALA A 133 25.79 -9.38 2.54
C ALA A 133 26.64 -8.35 3.34
N SER A 134 26.91 -8.63 4.62
CA SER A 134 28.11 -8.11 5.31
C SER A 134 28.50 -8.90 6.58
N GLY A 135 28.13 -10.18 6.66
CA GLY A 135 28.62 -11.09 7.70
C GLY A 135 30.04 -11.53 7.41
N GLY A 136 31.02 -10.66 7.69
CA GLY A 136 32.44 -11.01 7.61
C GLY A 136 32.77 -12.24 8.47
N PRO A 137 33.76 -13.06 8.07
CA PRO A 137 34.10 -14.29 8.77
C PRO A 137 34.56 -13.96 10.20
N SER A 138 33.73 -14.33 11.17
CA SER A 138 34.08 -14.24 12.59
C SER A 138 35.26 -15.17 12.83
N LYS A 139 36.38 -14.58 13.26
CA LYS A 139 37.56 -15.30 13.73
C LYS A 139 37.13 -16.36 14.76
N PRO A 140 37.54 -17.63 14.62
CA PRO A 140 37.33 -18.60 15.69
C PRO A 140 38.21 -18.20 16.88
N THR A 141 37.60 -17.71 17.96
CA THR A 141 38.24 -17.62 19.27
C THR A 141 38.48 -19.04 19.77
N SER A 142 39.70 -19.49 19.53
CA SER A 142 40.26 -20.74 19.98
C SER A 142 40.28 -20.86 21.51
N ARG A 143 40.05 -22.10 21.96
CA ARG A 143 40.52 -22.74 23.20
C ARG A 143 39.72 -22.53 24.48
N ALA A 144 38.82 -23.49 24.69
CA ALA A 144 38.63 -24.12 25.98
C ALA A 144 39.98 -24.51 26.59
N SER A 145 40.28 -23.99 27.78
CA SER A 145 41.34 -24.45 28.66
C SER A 145 40.70 -25.07 29.90
N THR A 146 40.37 -26.36 29.79
CA THR A 146 40.07 -27.22 30.94
C THR A 146 41.38 -27.57 31.65
N GLY A 147 41.88 -26.63 32.45
CA GLY A 147 42.97 -26.88 33.39
C GLY A 147 42.48 -27.59 34.65
N SER A 148 42.09 -28.86 34.52
CA SER A 148 41.97 -29.77 35.67
C SER A 148 43.33 -30.44 35.88
N ALA A 149 44.08 -30.00 36.89
CA ALA A 149 45.26 -30.70 37.36
C ALA A 149 45.11 -30.94 38.87
N ARG A 150 44.88 -32.22 39.20
CA ARG A 150 44.90 -32.81 40.55
C ARG A 150 46.21 -32.47 41.28
N LYS A 151 46.14 -32.27 42.59
CA LYS A 151 47.27 -32.55 43.49
C LYS A 151 46.82 -33.51 44.58
N THR A 152 47.52 -34.64 44.63
CA THR A 152 47.35 -35.78 45.54
C THR A 152 48.04 -35.52 46.89
N SER A 153 47.59 -36.28 47.90
CA SER A 153 48.06 -36.32 49.29
C SER A 153 49.53 -36.75 49.45
N ARG A 154 50.20 -36.19 50.47
CA ARG A 154 50.96 -36.97 51.46
C ARG A 154 51.00 -36.22 52.79
#